data_AF-A0A8J8L090-F1
#
_entry.id   AF-A0A8J8L090-F1
#
_cell.length_a   1.000
_cell.length_b   1.000
_cell.length_c   1.000
_cell.angle_alpha   90.00
_cell.angle_beta   90.00
_cell.angle_gamma   90.00
#
_symmetry.space_group_name_H-M   'P 1'
#
loop_
_entity.id
_entity.type
_entity.pdbx_description
1 polymer ?
#
loop_
_entity_poly.entity_id
_entity_poly.type
_entity_poly.pdbx_seq_one_letter_code
_entity_poly.pdbx_strand_id
1 'polypeptide(L)'
;MVPAAAPRPPLSRTRIRVAWGIALAVDAIQIPVEVTGPVGWLLGVGLDVVTMVVLWAMLGFHWAFLPSFLTEWIPYLNLAPFWTLAVALATRGRGDAGLPLPTEALK
;
A
#
# COMPACT_ATOMS: atom_id res chain seq x y z
N MET A 1 -2.88 -22.76 -23.34
CA MET A 1 -3.98 -21.95 -22.76
C MET A 1 -3.50 -21.46 -21.40
N VAL A 2 -3.19 -20.16 -21.26
CA VAL A 2 -2.85 -19.60 -19.94
C VAL A 2 -4.16 -19.53 -19.15
N PRO A 3 -4.28 -20.14 -17.96
CA PRO A 3 -5.48 -19.99 -17.15
C PRO A 3 -5.70 -18.50 -16.87
N ALA A 4 -6.91 -18.01 -17.16
CA ALA A 4 -7.28 -16.64 -16.81
C ALA A 4 -7.11 -16.48 -15.30
N ALA A 5 -6.19 -15.62 -14.87
CA ALA A 5 -5.99 -15.33 -13.45
C ALA A 5 -7.33 -14.90 -12.85
N ALA A 6 -7.71 -15.50 -11.72
CA ALA A 6 -8.98 -15.22 -11.07
C ALA A 6 -9.16 -13.70 -10.89
N PRO A 7 -10.35 -13.14 -11.18
CA PRO A 7 -10.59 -11.70 -11.05
C PRO A 7 -10.28 -11.23 -9.63
N ARG A 8 -9.36 -10.27 -9.48
CA ARG A 8 -9.06 -9.68 -8.17
C ARG A 8 -10.33 -9.03 -7.61
N PRO A 9 -10.64 -9.17 -6.30
CA PRO A 9 -11.82 -8.56 -5.70
C PRO A 9 -11.86 -7.07 -6.01
N PRO A 10 -12.98 -6.52 -6.47
CA PRO A 10 -12.99 -5.14 -6.87
C PRO A 10 -13.04 -4.22 -5.64
N LEU A 11 -12.34 -3.08 -5.72
CA LEU A 11 -12.18 -2.14 -4.60
C LEU A 11 -13.02 -0.89 -4.83
N SER A 12 -13.64 -0.38 -3.77
CA SER A 12 -14.37 0.89 -3.83
C SER A 12 -13.42 2.07 -4.05
N ARG A 13 -13.91 3.11 -4.74
CA ARG A 13 -13.15 4.34 -5.01
C ARG A 13 -12.68 5.03 -3.73
N THR A 14 -13.50 5.04 -2.69
CA THR A 14 -13.13 5.58 -1.37
C THR A 14 -11.96 4.84 -0.77
N ARG A 15 -11.97 3.50 -0.79
CA ARG A 15 -10.89 2.68 -0.23
C ARG A 15 -9.57 2.92 -0.96
N ILE A 16 -9.61 3.06 -2.29
CA ILE A 16 -8.43 3.42 -3.10
C ILE A 16 -7.91 4.80 -2.70
N ARG A 17 -8.78 5.82 -2.62
CA ARG A 17 -8.37 7.19 -2.23
C ARG A 17 -7.74 7.24 -0.84
N VAL A 18 -8.32 6.53 0.14
CA VAL A 18 -7.76 6.47 1.50
C VAL A 18 -6.39 5.79 1.48
N ALA A 19 -6.23 4.69 0.75
CA ALA A 19 -4.93 4.02 0.65
C ALA A 19 -3.85 4.91 0.02
N TRP A 20 -4.20 5.68 -1.02
CA TRP A 20 -3.31 6.70 -1.61
C TRP A 20 -2.94 7.79 -0.60
N GLY A 21 -3.90 8.29 0.18
CA GLY A 21 -3.65 9.28 1.23
C GLY A 21 -2.70 8.77 2.32
N ILE A 22 -2.88 7.52 2.76
CA ILE A 22 -1.99 6.87 3.73
C ILE A 22 -0.58 6.76 3.16
N ALA A 23 -0.43 6.23 1.94
CA ALA A 23 0.88 6.06 1.31
C ALA A 23 1.65 7.38 1.15
N LEU A 24 0.97 8.43 0.67
CA LEU A 24 1.57 9.76 0.54
C LEU A 24 1.99 10.34 1.89
N ALA A 25 1.16 10.17 2.92
CA ALA A 25 1.46 10.67 4.27
C ALA A 25 2.66 9.92 4.88
N VAL A 26 2.73 8.60 4.71
CA VAL A 26 3.83 7.78 5.20
C VAL A 26 5.13 8.18 4.50
N ASP A 27 5.17 8.21 3.15
CA ASP A 27 6.37 8.62 2.42
C ASP A 27 6.84 10.04 2.82
N ALA A 28 5.90 10.97 3.03
CA ALA A 28 6.21 12.33 3.45
C ALA A 28 6.80 12.43 4.88
N ILE A 29 6.46 11.49 5.77
CA ILE A 29 7.00 11.41 7.14
C ILE A 29 8.33 10.66 7.13
N GLN A 30 8.42 9.56 6.40
CA GLN A 30 9.51 8.61 6.51
C GLN A 30 10.80 9.15 5.90
N ILE A 31 10.72 9.77 4.71
CA ILE A 31 11.87 10.37 4.02
C ILE A 31 12.65 11.35 4.93
N PRO A 32 12.02 12.35 5.59
CA PRO A 32 12.75 13.25 6.49
C PRO A 32 13.15 12.61 7.83
N VAL A 33 12.46 11.56 8.29
CA VAL A 33 12.81 10.86 9.54
C VAL A 33 14.06 10.00 9.34
N GLU A 34 14.18 9.29 8.23
CA GLU A 34 15.32 8.40 7.97
C GLU A 34 16.66 9.14 7.85
N VAL A 35 16.65 10.38 7.36
CA VAL A 35 17.87 11.21 7.27
C VAL A 35 18.40 11.67 8.64
N THR A 36 17.63 11.48 9.73
CA THR A 36 18.05 11.86 11.09
C THR A 36 19.03 10.87 11.74
N GLY A 37 19.33 9.75 11.07
CA GLY A 37 20.29 8.75 11.53
C GLY A 37 19.64 7.53 12.19
N PRO A 38 20.38 6.75 13.01
CA PRO A 38 19.96 5.40 13.44
C PRO A 38 18.65 5.35 14.23
N VAL A 39 18.33 6.38 15.01
CA VAL A 39 17.07 6.46 15.76
C VAL A 39 15.89 6.67 14.82
N GLY A 40 16.02 7.56 13.83
CA GLY A 40 15.01 7.75 12.79
C GLY A 40 14.79 6.48 11.98
N TRP A 41 15.87 5.76 11.66
CA TRP A 41 15.80 4.47 11.00
C TRP A 41 14.98 3.43 11.80
N LEU A 42 15.22 3.29 13.11
CA LEU A 42 14.44 2.36 13.95
C LEU A 42 12.95 2.71 14.01
N LEU A 43 12.61 4.01 14.01
CA LEU A 43 11.22 4.46 13.95
C LEU A 43 10.60 4.19 12.58
N GLY A 44 11.41 4.29 11.51
CA GLY A 44 11.06 3.89 10.14
C GLY A 44 10.59 2.44 10.08
N VAL A 45 11.33 1.51 10.69
CA VAL A 45 10.99 0.08 10.69
C VAL A 45 9.60 -0.18 11.26
N GLY A 46 9.28 0.45 12.39
CA GLY A 46 7.97 0.31 13.03
C GLY A 46 6.85 0.87 12.15
N LEU A 47 7.08 2.03 11.53
CA LEU A 47 6.12 2.66 10.63
C LEU A 47 5.90 1.82 9.36
N ASP A 48 6.95 1.19 8.83
CA ASP A 48 6.88 0.33 7.65
C ASP A 48 6.04 -0.92 7.90
N VAL A 49 6.24 -1.59 9.03
CA VAL A 49 5.45 -2.78 9.40
C VAL A 49 3.97 -2.43 9.54
N VAL A 50 3.66 -1.32 10.22
CA VAL A 50 2.27 -0.87 10.38
C VAL A 50 1.64 -0.53 9.04
N THR A 51 2.36 0.22 8.19
CA THR A 51 1.87 0.63 6.86
C THR A 51 1.62 -0.57 5.97
N MET A 52 2.53 -1.56 5.96
CA MET A 52 2.36 -2.83 5.25
C MET A 52 1.05 -3.52 5.65
N VAL A 53 0.84 -3.72 6.95
CA VAL A 53 -0.32 -4.44 7.50
C VAL A 53 -1.61 -3.69 7.15
N VAL A 54 -1.63 -2.36 7.31
CA VAL A 54 -2.80 -1.53 6.98
C VAL A 54 -3.13 -1.63 5.49
N LEU A 55 -2.14 -1.48 4.61
CA LEU A 55 -2.37 -1.51 3.16
C LEU A 55 -2.74 -2.92 2.67
N TRP A 56 -2.22 -3.99 3.26
CA TRP A 56 -2.70 -5.35 3.02
C TRP A 56 -4.14 -5.55 3.44
N ALA A 57 -4.53 -5.08 4.63
CA ALA A 57 -5.91 -5.17 5.10
C ALA A 57 -6.87 -4.39 4.18
N MET A 58 -6.42 -3.25 3.65
CA MET A 58 -7.22 -2.42 2.75
C MET A 58 -7.28 -2.96 1.33
N LEU A 59 -6.15 -3.25 0.70
CA LEU A 59 -6.06 -3.52 -0.74
C LEU A 59 -5.98 -5.01 -1.07
N GLY A 60 -5.85 -5.85 -0.05
CA GLY A 60 -5.49 -7.25 -0.16
C GLY A 60 -3.97 -7.42 -0.25
N PHE A 61 -3.51 -8.66 -0.10
CA PHE A 61 -2.11 -9.01 -0.23
C PHE A 61 -1.57 -8.59 -1.61
N HIS A 62 -0.44 -7.90 -1.61
CA HIS A 62 0.29 -7.54 -2.82
C HIS A 62 1.79 -7.53 -2.53
N TRP A 63 2.57 -8.20 -3.40
CA TRP A 63 4.01 -8.32 -3.25
C TRP A 63 4.73 -6.97 -3.21
N ALA A 64 4.17 -5.95 -3.87
CA ALA A 64 4.71 -4.59 -3.88
C ALA A 64 4.67 -3.86 -2.52
N PHE A 65 4.05 -4.42 -1.48
CA PHE A 65 4.11 -3.87 -0.11
C PHE A 65 5.20 -4.52 0.76
N LEU A 66 5.88 -5.55 0.27
CA LEU A 66 7.09 -6.09 0.90
C LEU A 66 8.40 -5.30 0.68
N PRO A 67 8.60 -4.52 -0.41
CA PRO A 67 9.89 -3.89 -0.71
C PRO A 67 10.38 -2.96 0.39
N SER A 68 9.52 -2.13 1.01
CA SER A 68 9.92 -1.19 2.08
C SER A 68 10.59 -1.91 3.27
N PHE A 69 10.05 -3.05 3.68
CA PHE A 69 10.65 -3.89 4.73
C PHE A 69 12.02 -4.49 4.35
N LEU A 70 12.27 -4.69 3.05
CA LEU A 70 13.53 -5.26 2.55
C LEU A 70 14.56 -4.18 2.17
N THR A 71 14.11 -3.01 1.74
CA THR A 71 14.96 -1.86 1.38
C THR A 71 15.60 -1.24 2.61
N GLU A 72 15.01 -1.44 3.80
CA GLU A 72 15.54 -0.95 5.07
C GLU A 72 16.93 -1.50 5.44
N TRP A 73 17.33 -2.63 4.83
CA TRP A 73 18.68 -3.20 4.96
C TRP A 73 19.74 -2.47 4.11
N ILE A 74 19.33 -1.56 3.23
CA ILE A 74 20.20 -0.77 2.36
C ILE A 74 20.02 0.72 2.70
N PRO A 75 21.03 1.37 3.29
CA PRO A 75 20.95 2.79 3.63
C PRO A 75 20.56 3.65 2.41
N TYR A 76 19.73 4.66 2.63
CA TYR A 76 19.24 5.62 1.63
C TYR A 76 18.31 5.06 0.55
N LEU A 77 18.07 3.75 0.51
CA LEU A 77 17.19 3.19 -0.50
C LEU A 77 15.75 3.65 -0.32
N ASN A 78 15.26 3.84 0.91
CA ASN A 78 13.90 4.32 1.23
C ASN A 78 13.65 5.83 1.00
N LEU A 79 14.60 6.59 0.44
CA LEU A 79 14.35 8.00 0.11
C LEU A 79 13.38 8.20 -1.07
N ALA A 80 13.09 7.14 -1.83
CA ALA A 80 12.05 7.18 -2.85
C ALA A 80 10.66 6.97 -2.21
N PRO A 81 9.58 7.46 -2.84
CA PRO A 81 8.22 7.29 -2.31
C PRO A 81 7.68 5.87 -2.57
N PHE A 82 8.23 4.86 -1.88
CA PHE A 82 7.93 3.44 -2.13
C PHE A 82 6.49 3.10 -1.84
N TRP A 83 5.89 3.65 -0.79
CA TRP A 83 4.49 3.34 -0.46
C TRP A 83 3.56 3.87 -1.54
N THR A 84 3.83 5.06 -2.05
CA THR A 84 3.07 5.67 -3.14
C THR A 84 3.19 4.82 -4.42
N LEU A 85 4.40 4.37 -4.78
CA LEU A 85 4.59 3.46 -5.92
C LEU A 85 3.88 2.11 -5.70
N ALA A 86 3.97 1.55 -4.49
CA ALA A 86 3.33 0.29 -4.15
C ALA A 86 1.81 0.37 -4.28
N VAL A 87 1.19 1.44 -3.77
CA VAL A 87 -0.25 1.68 -3.92
C VAL A 87 -0.61 1.91 -5.39
N ALA A 88 0.20 2.63 -6.15
CA ALA A 88 -0.03 2.81 -7.59
C ALA A 88 -0.07 1.47 -8.33
N LEU A 89 0.85 0.55 -8.02
CA LEU A 89 0.88 -0.80 -8.60
C LEU A 89 -0.31 -1.65 -8.12
N ALA A 90 -0.60 -1.64 -6.82
CA ALA A 90 -1.64 -2.45 -6.21
C ALA A 90 -3.07 -2.03 -6.61
N THR A 91 -3.25 -0.75 -6.96
CA THR A 91 -4.54 -0.17 -7.36
C THR A 91 -4.71 -0.03 -8.87
N ARG A 92 -3.65 -0.27 -9.67
CA ARG A 92 -3.72 -0.22 -11.14
C ARG A 92 -4.83 -1.12 -11.68
N GLY A 93 -5.76 -0.53 -12.43
CA GLY A 93 -6.90 -1.24 -13.03
C GLY A 93 -7.97 -1.70 -12.03
N ARG A 94 -7.97 -1.16 -10.81
CA ARG A 94 -9.00 -1.39 -9.79
C ARG A 94 -9.79 -0.09 -9.60
N GLY A 95 -11.11 -0.17 -9.45
CA GLY A 95 -11.96 1.01 -9.23
C GLY A 95 -13.40 0.94 -9.74
N ASP A 96 -13.78 -0.18 -10.38
CA ASP A 96 -15.05 -0.30 -11.11
C ASP A 96 -16.11 -1.22 -10.48
N ALA A 97 -15.92 -1.74 -9.26
CA ALA A 97 -17.11 -2.23 -8.55
C ALA A 97 -17.82 -1.08 -7.88
N GLY A 98 -18.97 -0.73 -8.47
CA GLY A 98 -20.15 -0.68 -7.62
C GLY A 98 -20.19 -2.01 -6.86
N LEU A 99 -19.76 -1.98 -5.59
CA LEU A 99 -20.07 -3.05 -4.66
C LEU A 99 -21.58 -3.31 -4.80
N PRO A 100 -22.06 -4.56 -4.83
CA PRO A 100 -23.49 -4.82 -4.88
C PRO A 100 -24.16 -3.98 -3.80
N LEU A 101 -25.03 -3.05 -4.20
CA LEU A 101 -25.73 -2.26 -3.21
C LEU A 101 -26.57 -3.25 -2.39
N PRO A 102 -26.71 -3.07 -1.06
CA PRO A 102 -27.41 -4.01 -0.19
C PRO A 102 -28.78 -4.45 -0.73
N THR A 103 -29.42 -3.60 -1.53
CA THR A 103 -30.70 -3.83 -2.22
C THR A 103 -30.68 -4.97 -3.25
N GLU A 104 -29.55 -5.30 -3.87
CA GLU A 104 -29.43 -6.39 -4.86
C GLU A 104 -29.23 -7.77 -4.20
N ALA A 105 -28.79 -7.81 -2.95
CA ALA A 105 -28.60 -9.06 -2.19
C ALA A 105 -29.87 -9.57 -1.48
N LEU A 106 -30.97 -8.80 -1.58
CA LEU A 106 -32.26 -9.09 -0.95
C LEU A 106 -33.36 -9.50 -1.95
N LYS A 107 -33.02 -9.67 -3.24
CA LYS A 107 -33.89 -10.25 -4.27
C LYS A 107 -33.51 -11.69 -4.54
#